data_AF-A0A1V4AJM3-F1
#
_entry.id   AF-A0A1V4AJM3-F1
#
_cell.length_a   1.000
_cell.length_b   1.000
_cell.length_c   1.000
_cell.angle_alpha   90.00
_cell.angle_beta   90.00
_cell.angle_gamma   90.00
#
_symmetry.space_group_name_H-M   'P 1'
#
loop_
_entity.id
_entity.type
_entity.pdbx_description
1 polymer ?
#
loop_
_entity_poly.entity_id
_entity_poly.type
_entity_poly.pdbx_seq_one_letter_code
_entity_poly.pdbx_strand_id
1 'polypeptide(L)'
;MFPSAKRLTAVLIFCLSAALPAAAQEPSEAQRPNDLAFCKGCIAQELSARAALVKGDAFRDPDRDADLRQYVSLMYSPTTLSIALNFTGTPAEIQRCREIAAAFQRYNDTSLCRTTLGRMLNILAGNRAVIRAKKLNTSFQWFEEMGPAYRKLMNGYDAAYRKFVEAAQKLKNNVDLKGVKASGPYPWNVDFVDVFNYAGLNEYALKVLRAQPYFENEMRVLDSQIVACSDSKLNEQKSMFEALKKEWEKAHASFSQAKEAVLKLPGYAEIQPIVDADEKILLNAFDLLDGALTTIESLNDGDTIGGSLRAWKNVAATAFDTGDSISSGGGPVYTRRLRKSLTELRRIWNDSVVHLDVAYGGSQGWHTMKY
;
A
#
# COMPACT_ATOMS: atom_id res chain seq x y z
N MET A 1 -2.02 -39.49 14.70
CA MET A 1 -0.96 -40.35 14.13
C MET A 1 -1.16 -40.41 12.62
N PHE A 2 -0.37 -39.65 11.87
CA PHE A 2 -0.43 -39.63 10.40
C PHE A 2 0.57 -40.66 9.85
N PRO A 3 0.16 -41.56 8.93
CA PRO A 3 1.11 -42.45 8.24
C PRO A 3 1.94 -41.66 7.22
N SER A 4 3.19 -42.07 7.09
CA SER A 4 4.31 -41.37 6.47
C SER A 4 4.25 -41.25 4.94
N ALA A 5 4.75 -40.11 4.46
CA ALA A 5 4.85 -39.64 3.07
C ALA A 5 5.80 -40.46 2.15
N LYS A 6 5.95 -41.77 2.36
CA LYS A 6 6.84 -42.63 1.56
C LYS A 6 6.14 -43.62 0.62
N ARG A 7 4.81 -43.54 0.47
CA ARG A 7 4.04 -44.43 -0.44
C ARG A 7 3.38 -43.75 -1.64
N LEU A 8 3.54 -42.43 -1.82
CA LEU A 8 3.03 -41.72 -3.00
C LEU A 8 4.05 -41.56 -4.15
N THR A 9 5.29 -42.01 -3.95
CA THR A 9 6.36 -41.95 -4.97
C THR A 9 6.47 -43.21 -5.85
N ALA A 10 5.61 -44.22 -5.65
CA ALA A 10 5.76 -45.53 -6.30
C ALA A 10 4.68 -45.88 -7.34
N VAL A 11 3.70 -45.00 -7.60
CA VAL A 11 2.59 -45.30 -8.54
C VAL A 11 2.65 -44.49 -9.85
N LEU A 12 3.64 -43.59 -10.01
CA LEU A 12 3.83 -42.81 -11.24
C LEU A 12 4.96 -43.31 -12.15
N ILE A 13 5.59 -44.44 -11.82
CA ILE A 13 6.72 -44.99 -12.60
C ILE A 13 6.36 -46.27 -13.38
N PHE A 14 5.15 -46.82 -13.24
CA PHE A 14 4.83 -48.15 -13.81
C PHE A 14 3.78 -48.18 -14.95
N CYS A 15 3.44 -47.05 -15.56
CA CYS A 15 2.51 -47.00 -16.70
C CYS A 15 3.10 -46.44 -18.01
N LEU A 16 4.43 -46.40 -18.15
CA LEU A 16 5.10 -46.01 -19.41
C LEU A 16 5.96 -47.13 -20.03
N SER A 17 5.83 -48.36 -19.53
CA SER A 17 6.64 -49.51 -19.96
C SER A 17 5.83 -50.55 -20.72
N ALA A 18 5.17 -50.17 -21.82
CA ALA A 18 4.65 -51.15 -22.76
C ALA A 18 4.55 -50.55 -24.18
N ALA A 19 5.31 -51.16 -25.09
CA ALA A 19 5.39 -50.91 -26.54
C ALA A 19 6.24 -49.71 -27.00
N LEU A 20 7.57 -49.82 -26.87
CA LEU A 20 8.51 -49.19 -27.81
C LEU A 20 8.62 -50.09 -29.05
N PRO A 21 8.35 -49.61 -30.27
CA PRO A 21 8.82 -50.26 -31.49
C PRO A 21 10.36 -50.26 -31.50
N ALA A 22 10.95 -51.27 -32.14
CA ALA A 22 12.39 -51.40 -32.31
C ALA A 22 13.05 -50.06 -32.70
N ALA A 23 14.10 -49.70 -31.97
CA ALA A 23 14.85 -48.47 -32.13
C ALA A 23 15.26 -48.24 -33.59
N ALA A 24 14.53 -47.37 -34.29
CA ALA A 24 15.10 -46.62 -35.39
C ALA A 24 16.15 -45.71 -34.76
N GLN A 25 17.41 -45.81 -35.20
CA GLN A 25 18.41 -44.79 -34.92
C GLN A 25 17.80 -43.44 -35.28
N GLU A 26 17.51 -42.62 -34.26
CA GLU A 26 17.23 -41.21 -34.47
C GLU A 26 18.41 -40.64 -35.28
N PRO A 27 18.16 -39.94 -36.39
CA PRO A 27 19.25 -39.26 -37.08
C PRO A 27 19.90 -38.33 -36.06
N SER A 28 21.23 -38.45 -35.90
CA SER A 28 22.00 -37.58 -35.01
C SER A 28 21.57 -36.13 -35.26
N GLU A 29 20.95 -35.48 -34.26
CA GLU A 29 20.67 -34.05 -34.36
C GLU A 29 22.00 -33.39 -34.69
N ALA A 30 22.10 -32.86 -35.91
CA ALA A 30 23.27 -32.12 -36.31
C ALA A 30 23.44 -30.98 -35.29
N GLN A 31 24.48 -31.08 -34.45
CA GLN A 31 24.82 -30.03 -33.50
C GLN A 31 24.89 -28.72 -34.28
N ARG A 32 23.98 -27.80 -33.99
CA ARG A 32 23.98 -26.49 -34.63
C ARG A 32 25.35 -25.84 -34.42
N PRO A 33 25.95 -25.25 -35.45
CA PRO A 33 27.26 -24.62 -35.33
C PRO A 33 27.21 -23.49 -34.30
N ASN A 34 28.22 -23.44 -33.42
CA ASN A 34 28.41 -22.31 -32.50
C ASN A 34 29.11 -21.16 -33.25
N ASP A 35 28.45 -20.64 -34.28
CA ASP A 35 28.95 -19.53 -35.10
C ASP A 35 28.58 -18.16 -34.51
N LEU A 36 28.94 -17.08 -35.22
CA LEU A 36 28.63 -15.72 -34.78
C LEU A 36 27.12 -15.45 -34.66
N ALA A 37 26.29 -16.11 -35.47
CA ALA A 37 24.84 -15.99 -35.40
C ALA A 37 24.30 -16.66 -34.13
N PHE A 38 24.84 -17.82 -33.76
CA PHE A 38 24.57 -18.46 -32.47
C PHE A 38 24.92 -17.53 -31.30
N CYS A 39 26.13 -16.96 -31.28
CA CYS A 39 26.58 -16.05 -30.21
C CYS A 39 25.63 -14.85 -30.04
N LYS A 40 25.25 -14.19 -31.15
CA LYS A 40 24.29 -13.08 -31.14
C LYS A 40 22.88 -13.53 -30.76
N GLY A 41 22.47 -14.74 -31.17
CA GLY A 41 21.20 -15.34 -30.81
C GLY A 41 21.05 -15.56 -29.30
N CYS A 42 22.12 -16.02 -28.63
CA CYS A 42 22.12 -16.16 -27.17
C CYS A 42 21.91 -14.83 -26.46
N ILE A 43 22.59 -13.76 -26.91
CA ILE A 43 22.40 -12.41 -26.36
C ILE A 43 20.96 -11.92 -26.60
N ALA A 44 20.42 -12.12 -27.80
CA ALA A 44 19.05 -11.74 -28.13
C ALA A 44 18.02 -12.49 -27.26
N GLN A 45 18.25 -13.77 -26.97
CA GLN A 45 17.40 -14.56 -26.08
C GLN A 45 17.43 -14.03 -24.63
N GLU A 46 18.62 -13.74 -24.11
CA GLU A 46 18.80 -13.12 -22.79
C GLU A 46 18.12 -11.75 -22.70
N LEU A 47 18.20 -10.94 -23.75
CA LEU A 47 17.51 -9.66 -23.83
C LEU A 47 15.98 -9.84 -23.87
N SER A 48 15.49 -10.79 -24.67
CA SER A 48 14.05 -11.08 -24.78
C SER A 48 13.45 -11.51 -23.44
N ALA A 49 14.20 -12.25 -22.62
CA ALA A 49 13.77 -12.65 -21.28
C ALA A 49 13.54 -11.45 -20.34
N ARG A 50 14.22 -10.33 -20.56
CA ARG A 50 14.12 -9.10 -19.75
C ARG A 50 12.97 -8.19 -20.18
N ALA A 51 12.44 -8.37 -21.38
CA ALA A 51 11.56 -7.40 -22.04
C ALA A 51 10.32 -7.04 -21.21
N ALA A 52 9.72 -8.00 -20.50
CA ALA A 52 8.54 -7.76 -19.66
C ALA A 52 8.87 -6.87 -18.44
N LEU A 53 10.01 -7.10 -17.78
CA LEU A 53 10.41 -6.34 -16.59
C LEU A 53 10.91 -4.94 -16.96
N VAL A 54 11.56 -4.79 -18.12
CA VAL A 54 12.02 -3.48 -18.63
C VAL A 54 10.86 -2.51 -18.84
N LYS A 55 9.70 -2.99 -19.30
CA LYS A 55 8.48 -2.16 -19.44
C LYS A 55 7.99 -1.57 -18.12
N GLY A 56 8.31 -2.22 -17.00
CA GLY A 56 7.94 -1.79 -15.66
C GLY A 56 6.56 -2.27 -15.19
N ASP A 57 5.74 -2.87 -16.06
CA ASP A 57 4.40 -3.33 -15.72
C ASP A 57 4.42 -4.33 -14.56
N ALA A 58 5.41 -5.23 -14.53
CA ALA A 58 5.60 -6.21 -13.46
C ALA A 58 5.85 -5.59 -12.07
N PHE A 59 6.25 -4.32 -12.01
CA PHE A 59 6.46 -3.57 -10.76
C PHE A 59 5.28 -2.66 -10.39
N ARG A 60 4.30 -2.50 -11.28
CA ARG A 60 3.16 -1.58 -11.12
C ARG A 60 1.82 -2.31 -11.02
N ASP A 61 1.72 -3.45 -11.68
CA ASP A 61 0.51 -4.24 -11.80
C ASP A 61 0.65 -5.59 -11.06
N PRO A 62 -0.12 -5.80 -9.98
CA PRO A 62 -0.25 -7.09 -9.29
C PRO A 62 -0.46 -8.31 -10.18
N ASP A 63 -1.19 -8.16 -11.29
CA ASP A 63 -1.55 -9.27 -12.16
C ASP A 63 -0.36 -9.74 -13.02
N ARG A 64 0.73 -8.96 -13.02
CA ARG A 64 1.99 -9.23 -13.70
C ARG A 64 3.06 -9.85 -12.80
N ASP A 65 2.70 -10.30 -11.58
CA ASP A 65 3.64 -11.00 -10.67
C ASP A 65 4.23 -12.28 -11.30
N ALA A 66 3.51 -12.90 -12.24
CA ALA A 66 4.02 -14.05 -13.00
C ALA A 66 5.28 -13.73 -13.81
N ASP A 67 5.38 -12.51 -14.36
CA ASP A 67 6.54 -12.07 -15.16
C ASP A 67 7.80 -11.97 -14.30
N LEU A 68 7.67 -11.46 -13.05
CA LEU A 68 8.76 -11.45 -12.07
C LEU A 68 9.24 -12.87 -11.75
N ARG A 69 8.31 -13.79 -11.48
CA ARG A 69 8.65 -15.19 -11.15
C ARG A 69 9.29 -15.92 -12.32
N GLN A 70 8.78 -15.72 -13.52
CA GLN A 70 9.33 -16.32 -14.73
C GLN A 70 10.77 -15.85 -14.95
N TYR A 71 11.03 -14.55 -14.81
CA TYR A 71 12.37 -14.02 -14.92
C TYR A 71 13.31 -14.55 -13.83
N VAL A 72 12.86 -14.61 -12.58
CA VAL A 72 13.63 -15.22 -11.49
C VAL A 72 14.02 -16.67 -11.82
N SER A 73 13.11 -17.46 -12.38
CA SER A 73 13.40 -18.84 -12.81
C SER A 73 14.48 -18.91 -13.90
N LEU A 74 14.45 -17.98 -14.85
CA LEU A 74 15.47 -17.89 -15.91
C LEU A 74 16.83 -17.49 -15.34
N MET A 75 16.87 -16.60 -14.34
CA MET A 75 18.11 -16.14 -13.71
C MET A 75 18.86 -17.27 -12.99
N TYR A 76 18.17 -18.29 -12.49
CA TYR A 76 18.77 -19.50 -11.91
C TYR A 76 19.19 -20.56 -12.94
N SER A 77 18.82 -20.41 -14.21
CA SER A 77 19.23 -21.33 -15.27
C SER A 77 20.68 -21.03 -15.70
N PRO A 78 21.50 -22.06 -15.98
CA PRO A 78 22.85 -21.86 -16.52
C PRO A 78 22.81 -21.06 -17.82
N THR A 79 23.78 -20.16 -18.00
CA THR A 79 23.94 -19.43 -19.25
C THR A 79 24.40 -20.37 -20.37
N THR A 80 23.80 -20.23 -21.55
CA THR A 80 24.15 -21.04 -22.73
C THR A 80 25.44 -20.57 -23.41
N LEU A 81 25.80 -19.29 -23.28
CA LEU A 81 27.00 -18.71 -23.87
C LEU A 81 28.17 -18.75 -22.88
N SER A 82 29.23 -19.48 -23.23
CA SER A 82 30.45 -19.67 -22.44
C SER A 82 31.70 -19.63 -23.31
N ILE A 83 32.82 -19.16 -22.75
CA ILE A 83 34.13 -19.18 -23.43
C ILE A 83 34.63 -20.61 -23.73
N ALA A 84 34.09 -21.62 -23.03
CA ALA A 84 34.47 -23.02 -23.20
C ALA A 84 33.83 -23.69 -24.43
N LEU A 85 32.95 -23.00 -25.14
CA LEU A 85 32.32 -23.52 -26.35
C LEU A 85 33.33 -23.62 -27.51
N ASN A 86 33.22 -24.69 -28.29
CA ASN A 86 33.93 -24.83 -29.56
C ASN A 86 33.23 -23.99 -30.63
N PHE A 87 33.67 -22.74 -30.80
CA PHE A 87 33.15 -21.83 -31.83
C PHE A 87 33.61 -22.21 -33.24
N THR A 88 32.75 -21.98 -34.22
CA THR A 88 32.97 -22.31 -35.63
C THR A 88 32.86 -21.07 -36.52
N GLY A 89 33.58 -21.03 -37.65
CA GLY A 89 33.56 -19.91 -38.60
C GLY A 89 34.96 -19.51 -39.06
N THR A 90 35.09 -18.31 -39.62
CA THR A 90 36.39 -17.71 -39.93
C THR A 90 37.17 -17.38 -38.64
N PRO A 91 38.51 -17.23 -38.68
CA PRO A 91 39.29 -16.84 -37.51
C PRO A 91 38.80 -15.55 -36.83
N ALA A 92 38.34 -14.58 -37.62
CA ALA A 92 37.79 -13.32 -37.10
C ALA A 92 36.44 -13.52 -36.39
N GLU A 93 35.55 -14.36 -36.93
CA GLU A 93 34.27 -14.69 -36.30
C GLU A 93 34.44 -15.48 -35.00
N ILE A 94 35.37 -16.45 -34.99
CA ILE A 94 35.72 -17.22 -33.79
C ILE A 94 36.25 -16.27 -32.71
N GLN A 95 37.16 -15.37 -33.07
CA GLN A 95 37.67 -14.37 -32.15
C GLN A 95 36.55 -13.46 -31.62
N ARG A 96 35.63 -13.02 -32.49
CA ARG A 96 34.49 -12.20 -32.07
C ARG A 96 33.55 -12.93 -31.11
N CYS A 97 33.25 -14.20 -31.38
CA CYS A 97 32.45 -15.03 -30.45
C CYS A 97 33.12 -15.17 -29.08
N ARG A 98 34.44 -15.37 -29.04
CA ARG A 98 35.19 -15.43 -27.77
C ARG A 98 35.13 -14.11 -27.01
N GLU A 99 35.23 -12.97 -27.68
CA GLU A 99 35.11 -11.65 -27.07
C GLU A 99 33.72 -11.42 -26.47
N ILE A 100 32.65 -11.76 -27.20
CA ILE A 100 31.27 -11.66 -26.72
C ILE A 100 31.05 -12.59 -25.53
N ALA A 101 31.47 -13.86 -25.64
CA ALA A 101 31.33 -14.84 -24.57
C ALA A 101 32.11 -14.42 -23.31
N ALA A 102 33.33 -13.89 -23.47
CA ALA A 102 34.13 -13.40 -22.36
C ALA A 102 33.50 -12.18 -21.69
N ALA A 103 32.97 -11.23 -22.46
CA ALA A 103 32.27 -10.06 -21.90
C ALA A 103 31.00 -10.48 -21.16
N PHE A 104 30.17 -11.34 -21.78
CA PHE A 104 28.94 -11.84 -21.17
C PHE A 104 29.19 -12.66 -19.91
N GLN A 105 30.17 -13.56 -19.97
CA GLN A 105 30.57 -14.34 -18.82
C GLN A 105 31.13 -13.43 -17.73
N ARG A 106 32.00 -12.46 -18.04
CA ARG A 106 32.52 -11.51 -17.05
C ARG A 106 31.40 -10.70 -16.39
N TYR A 107 30.40 -10.26 -17.15
CA TYR A 107 29.25 -9.53 -16.61
C TYR A 107 28.47 -10.38 -15.58
N ASN A 108 28.25 -11.67 -15.88
CA ASN A 108 27.56 -12.59 -14.98
C ASN A 108 28.44 -13.07 -13.79
N ASP A 109 29.73 -13.32 -14.04
CA ASP A 109 30.73 -13.87 -13.12
C ASP A 109 31.31 -12.83 -12.17
N THR A 110 31.07 -11.53 -12.39
CA THR A 110 31.46 -10.47 -11.45
C THR A 110 30.60 -10.60 -10.18
N SER A 111 31.02 -11.58 -9.38
CA SER A 111 30.60 -12.15 -8.09
C SER A 111 29.13 -12.49 -7.86
N LEU A 112 28.14 -11.74 -8.34
CA LEU A 112 26.80 -11.80 -7.73
C LEU A 112 25.75 -10.99 -8.52
N CYS A 113 25.98 -10.52 -9.76
CA CYS A 113 24.96 -9.70 -10.44
C CYS A 113 23.70 -10.50 -10.79
N ARG A 114 23.83 -11.60 -11.55
CA ARG A 114 22.69 -12.48 -11.88
C ARG A 114 22.06 -13.08 -10.61
N THR A 115 22.89 -13.50 -9.66
CA THR A 115 22.44 -14.11 -8.39
C THR A 115 21.79 -13.12 -7.44
N THR A 116 22.34 -11.91 -7.25
CA THR A 116 21.81 -10.88 -6.34
C THR A 116 20.61 -10.18 -6.95
N LEU A 117 20.63 -9.87 -8.25
CA LEU A 117 19.46 -9.36 -8.95
C LEU A 117 18.32 -10.38 -8.88
N GLY A 118 18.60 -11.65 -9.23
CA GLY A 118 17.63 -12.73 -9.12
C GLY A 118 17.10 -12.92 -7.70
N ARG A 119 17.99 -12.88 -6.69
CA ARG A 119 17.61 -12.95 -5.27
C ARG A 119 16.73 -11.77 -4.85
N MET A 120 17.08 -10.55 -5.21
CA MET A 120 16.33 -9.34 -4.87
C MET A 120 14.93 -9.39 -5.47
N LEU A 121 14.81 -9.76 -6.75
CA LEU A 121 13.51 -9.96 -7.41
C LEU A 121 12.70 -11.11 -6.77
N ASN A 122 13.36 -12.19 -6.37
CA ASN A 122 12.70 -13.29 -5.66
C ASN A 122 12.17 -12.86 -4.28
N ILE A 123 12.93 -12.05 -3.54
CA ILE A 123 12.50 -11.52 -2.24
C ILE A 123 11.35 -10.53 -2.43
N LEU A 124 11.37 -9.67 -3.46
CA LEU A 124 10.24 -8.81 -3.81
C LEU A 124 8.96 -9.61 -4.07
N ALA A 125 9.04 -10.62 -4.93
CA ALA A 125 7.92 -11.50 -5.28
C ALA A 125 7.42 -12.29 -4.05
N GLY A 126 8.34 -12.86 -3.26
CA GLY A 126 8.03 -13.60 -2.04
C GLY A 126 7.29 -12.76 -0.99
N ASN A 127 7.64 -11.47 -0.87
CA ASN A 127 6.97 -10.52 0.02
C ASN A 127 5.70 -9.90 -0.58
N ARG A 128 5.39 -10.20 -1.85
CA ARG A 128 4.28 -9.62 -2.61
C ARG A 128 4.35 -8.08 -2.62
N ALA A 129 5.56 -7.54 -2.81
CA ALA A 129 5.83 -6.11 -2.70
C ALA A 129 4.90 -5.26 -3.58
N VAL A 130 4.70 -5.67 -4.85
CA VAL A 130 3.83 -4.97 -5.82
C VAL A 130 2.38 -4.89 -5.33
N ILE A 131 1.83 -6.01 -4.85
CA ILE A 131 0.45 -6.06 -4.31
C ILE A 131 0.30 -5.14 -3.11
N ARG A 132 1.28 -5.15 -2.19
CA ARG A 132 1.24 -4.35 -0.98
C ARG A 132 1.37 -2.86 -1.30
N ALA A 133 2.31 -2.48 -2.17
CA ALA A 133 2.48 -1.11 -2.64
C ALA A 133 1.22 -0.60 -3.35
N LYS A 134 0.59 -1.42 -4.21
CA LYS A 134 -0.66 -1.05 -4.88
C LYS A 134 -1.79 -0.79 -3.89
N LYS A 135 -2.01 -1.68 -2.91
CA LYS A 135 -3.05 -1.50 -1.88
C LYS A 135 -2.81 -0.26 -1.02
N LEU A 136 -1.55 -0.01 -0.66
CA LEU A 136 -1.15 1.19 0.06
C LEU A 136 -1.47 2.45 -0.77
N ASN A 137 -1.04 2.48 -2.03
CA ASN A 137 -1.29 3.60 -2.93
C ASN A 137 -2.78 3.81 -3.21
N THR A 138 -3.58 2.76 -3.34
CA THR A 138 -5.04 2.87 -3.47
C THR A 138 -5.65 3.56 -2.23
N SER A 139 -5.18 3.20 -1.04
CA SER A 139 -5.67 3.83 0.20
C SER A 139 -5.23 5.30 0.27
N PHE A 140 -3.98 5.59 -0.10
CA PHE A 140 -3.45 6.94 -0.19
C PHE A 140 -4.22 7.82 -1.17
N GLN A 141 -4.40 7.37 -2.42
CA GLN A 141 -5.19 8.09 -3.43
C GLN A 141 -6.62 8.34 -2.96
N TRP A 142 -7.24 7.37 -2.30
CA TRP A 142 -8.56 7.56 -1.71
C TRP A 142 -8.56 8.68 -0.66
N PHE A 143 -7.54 8.75 0.21
CA PHE A 143 -7.42 9.84 1.18
C PHE A 143 -7.19 11.20 0.51
N GLU A 144 -6.40 11.28 -0.55
CA GLU A 144 -6.16 12.52 -1.29
C GLU A 144 -7.44 13.01 -1.98
N GLU A 145 -8.21 12.11 -2.59
CA GLU A 145 -9.45 12.45 -3.31
C GLU A 145 -10.61 12.77 -2.36
N MET A 146 -10.87 11.89 -1.39
CA MET A 146 -12.07 11.97 -0.55
C MET A 146 -11.79 12.67 0.78
N GLY A 147 -10.59 12.54 1.32
CA GLY A 147 -10.25 12.98 2.67
C GLY A 147 -10.52 14.47 2.97
N PRO A 148 -10.30 15.43 2.05
CA PRO A 148 -10.60 16.84 2.32
C PRO A 148 -12.08 17.07 2.67
N ALA A 149 -13.00 16.39 2.00
CA ALA A 149 -14.43 16.50 2.26
C ALA A 149 -14.79 15.94 3.65
N TYR A 150 -14.25 14.78 4.01
CA TYR A 150 -14.45 14.18 5.34
C TYR A 150 -13.86 15.05 6.45
N ARG A 151 -12.65 15.58 6.26
CA ARG A 151 -12.02 16.47 7.25
C ARG A 151 -12.84 17.73 7.46
N LYS A 152 -13.32 18.36 6.38
CA LYS A 152 -14.21 19.52 6.45
C LYS A 152 -15.50 19.21 7.20
N LEU A 153 -16.12 18.07 6.92
CA LEU A 153 -17.34 17.63 7.58
C LEU A 153 -17.14 17.47 9.09
N MET A 154 -16.07 16.78 9.49
CA MET A 154 -15.76 16.52 10.90
C MET A 154 -15.40 17.80 11.65
N ASN A 155 -14.63 18.69 11.03
CA ASN A 155 -14.29 19.98 11.65
C ASN A 155 -15.48 20.95 11.68
N GLY A 156 -16.42 20.85 10.74
CA GLY A 156 -17.71 21.54 10.81
C GLY A 156 -18.54 21.08 12.00
N TYR A 157 -18.64 19.76 12.20
CA TYR A 157 -19.28 19.18 13.39
C TYR A 157 -18.61 19.67 14.69
N ASP A 158 -17.28 19.73 14.73
CA ASP A 158 -16.55 20.21 15.90
C ASP A 158 -16.79 21.69 16.23
N ALA A 159 -16.89 22.53 15.21
CA ALA A 159 -17.28 23.93 15.40
C ALA A 159 -18.70 24.05 15.96
N ALA A 160 -19.65 23.26 15.42
CA ALA A 160 -21.02 23.20 15.92
C ALA A 160 -21.08 22.65 17.37
N TYR A 161 -20.27 21.63 17.68
CA TYR A 161 -20.12 21.08 19.02
C TYR A 161 -19.66 22.15 20.01
N ARG A 162 -18.58 22.88 19.69
CA ARG A 162 -18.07 23.96 20.55
C ARG A 162 -19.08 25.08 20.74
N LYS A 163 -19.81 25.45 19.68
CA LYS A 163 -20.89 26.45 19.75
C LYS A 163 -22.03 25.99 20.68
N PHE A 164 -22.38 24.71 20.69
CA PHE A 164 -23.37 24.16 21.62
C PHE A 164 -22.88 24.25 23.07
N VAL A 165 -21.64 23.82 23.33
CA VAL A 165 -21.05 23.87 24.68
C VAL A 165 -21.02 25.29 25.21
N GLU A 166 -20.62 26.26 24.39
CA GLU A 166 -20.64 27.67 24.76
C GLU A 166 -22.06 28.18 25.03
N ALA A 167 -23.04 27.80 24.21
CA ALA A 167 -24.43 28.19 24.38
C ALA A 167 -25.03 27.64 25.69
N ALA A 168 -24.77 26.36 26.00
CA ALA A 168 -25.19 25.76 27.26
C ALA A 168 -24.57 26.50 28.47
N GLN A 169 -23.29 26.86 28.39
CA GLN A 169 -22.62 27.61 29.44
C GLN A 169 -23.15 29.04 29.60
N LYS A 170 -23.52 29.71 28.50
CA LYS A 170 -24.17 31.03 28.54
C LYS A 170 -25.53 30.97 29.25
N LEU A 171 -26.37 30.02 28.86
CA LEU A 171 -27.68 29.81 29.46
C LEU A 171 -27.56 29.50 30.95
N LYS A 172 -26.63 28.60 31.32
CA LYS A 172 -26.32 28.28 32.73
C LYS A 172 -25.95 29.52 33.55
N ASN A 173 -25.37 30.53 32.93
CA ASN A 173 -24.99 31.80 33.55
C ASN A 173 -26.03 32.92 33.37
N ASN A 174 -27.29 32.57 33.04
CA ASN A 174 -28.41 33.49 32.82
C ASN A 174 -28.18 34.50 31.67
N VAL A 175 -27.38 34.10 30.67
CA VAL A 175 -27.13 34.91 29.47
C VAL A 175 -28.04 34.43 28.35
N ASP A 176 -28.79 35.37 27.78
CA ASP A 176 -29.67 35.16 26.62
C ASP A 176 -28.91 34.67 25.37
N LEU A 177 -29.55 33.78 24.61
CA LEU A 177 -29.12 33.37 23.28
C LEU A 177 -29.96 34.12 22.23
N LYS A 178 -29.43 35.24 21.74
CA LYS A 178 -30.09 36.05 20.71
C LYS A 178 -30.54 35.20 19.51
N GLY A 179 -31.83 35.29 19.19
CA GLY A 179 -32.43 34.56 18.06
C GLY A 179 -32.93 33.17 18.41
N VAL A 180 -32.81 32.72 19.66
CA VAL A 180 -33.43 31.50 20.19
C VAL A 180 -34.68 31.90 20.97
N LYS A 181 -35.81 31.24 20.69
CA LYS A 181 -37.07 31.57 21.34
C LYS A 181 -37.11 30.94 22.73
N ALA A 182 -37.28 31.76 23.77
CA ALA A 182 -37.47 31.27 25.13
C ALA A 182 -38.92 30.85 25.41
N SER A 183 -39.05 29.90 26.33
CA SER A 183 -40.29 29.47 26.94
C SER A 183 -40.57 30.34 28.17
N GLY A 184 -41.42 31.36 28.01
CA GLY A 184 -41.84 32.22 29.12
C GLY A 184 -40.96 33.46 29.33
N PRO A 185 -40.95 34.05 30.54
CA PRO A 185 -40.34 35.36 30.80
C PRO A 185 -38.81 35.32 30.97
N TYR A 186 -38.21 34.13 31.07
CA TYR A 186 -36.78 33.94 31.28
C TYR A 186 -36.07 33.69 29.94
N PRO A 187 -35.21 34.60 29.44
CA PRO A 187 -34.54 34.45 28.14
C PRO A 187 -33.66 33.20 28.03
N TRP A 188 -33.18 32.67 29.16
CA TRP A 188 -32.37 31.45 29.22
C TRP A 188 -33.18 30.16 29.41
N ASN A 189 -34.52 30.24 29.45
CA ASN A 189 -35.39 29.07 29.48
C ASN A 189 -35.69 28.62 28.05
N VAL A 190 -34.85 27.78 27.47
CA VAL A 190 -34.90 27.35 26.05
C VAL A 190 -34.80 25.83 25.94
N ASP A 191 -35.38 25.24 24.90
CA ASP A 191 -35.38 23.78 24.72
C ASP A 191 -34.06 23.26 24.12
N PHE A 192 -33.70 22.02 24.45
CA PHE A 192 -32.49 21.36 23.93
C PHE A 192 -32.42 21.43 22.40
N VAL A 193 -33.54 21.11 21.73
CA VAL A 193 -33.62 21.06 20.27
C VAL A 193 -33.34 22.43 19.65
N ASP A 194 -33.75 23.51 20.30
CA ASP A 194 -33.51 24.86 19.82
C ASP A 194 -32.05 25.27 19.99
N VAL A 195 -31.41 24.91 21.10
CA VAL A 195 -29.96 25.12 21.29
C VAL A 195 -29.15 24.24 20.32
N PHE A 196 -29.62 23.02 20.06
CA PHE A 196 -29.03 22.09 19.10
C PHE A 196 -29.10 22.61 17.66
N ASN A 197 -30.25 23.18 17.27
CA ASN A 197 -30.45 23.84 15.98
C ASN A 197 -29.65 25.14 15.89
N TYR A 198 -29.66 25.97 16.93
CA TYR A 198 -28.86 27.20 17.02
C TYR A 198 -27.36 26.92 16.84
N ALA A 199 -26.87 25.83 17.42
CA ALA A 199 -25.49 25.40 17.26
C ALA A 199 -25.15 24.87 15.86
N GLY A 200 -26.16 24.58 15.02
CA GLY A 200 -25.98 23.98 13.70
C GLY A 200 -25.77 22.46 13.72
N LEU A 201 -25.93 21.80 14.87
CA LEU A 201 -25.66 20.36 15.01
C LEU A 201 -26.64 19.49 14.21
N ASN A 202 -27.83 20.01 13.87
CA ASN A 202 -28.83 19.28 13.08
C ASN A 202 -28.32 18.93 11.67
N GLU A 203 -27.50 19.79 11.07
CA GLU A 203 -26.85 19.53 9.77
C GLU A 203 -25.97 18.28 9.82
N TYR A 204 -25.37 17.97 10.97
CA TYR A 204 -24.41 16.89 11.10
C TYR A 204 -24.97 15.64 11.80
N ALA A 205 -26.00 15.78 12.65
CA ALA A 205 -26.45 14.70 13.52
C ALA A 205 -27.82 14.08 13.15
N LEU A 206 -28.74 14.84 12.55
CA LEU A 206 -30.15 14.44 12.44
C LEU A 206 -30.76 14.59 11.03
N LYS A 207 -30.43 15.63 10.25
CA LYS A 207 -31.12 15.89 8.95
C LYS A 207 -30.35 15.50 7.69
N VAL A 208 -29.01 15.55 7.67
CA VAL A 208 -28.26 15.41 6.38
C VAL A 208 -27.48 14.11 6.29
N LEU A 209 -26.84 13.62 7.36
CA LEU A 209 -25.96 12.45 7.25
C LEU A 209 -26.67 11.12 7.54
N ARG A 210 -27.39 10.96 8.66
CA ARG A 210 -28.10 9.70 8.95
C ARG A 210 -29.32 9.44 8.04
N ALA A 211 -29.86 10.49 7.42
CA ALA A 211 -30.95 10.38 6.46
C ALA A 211 -30.46 10.08 5.03
N GLN A 212 -29.15 10.18 4.76
CA GLN A 212 -28.58 9.77 3.47
C GLN A 212 -28.53 8.23 3.42
N PRO A 213 -29.12 7.59 2.39
CA PRO A 213 -29.24 6.14 2.29
C PRO A 213 -27.91 5.37 2.24
N TYR A 214 -26.77 6.08 2.18
CA TYR A 214 -25.43 5.49 2.04
C TYR A 214 -24.42 5.93 3.09
N PHE A 215 -24.78 6.80 4.04
CA PHE A 215 -23.82 7.36 5.01
C PHE A 215 -23.11 6.29 5.85
N GLU A 216 -23.83 5.28 6.32
CA GLU A 216 -23.19 4.18 7.05
C GLU A 216 -22.20 3.40 6.18
N ASN A 217 -22.51 3.23 4.89
CA ASN A 217 -21.59 2.57 3.95
C ASN A 217 -20.37 3.45 3.68
N GLU A 218 -20.53 4.75 3.50
CA GLU A 218 -19.44 5.70 3.34
C GLU A 218 -18.51 5.76 4.56
N MET A 219 -19.07 5.72 5.77
CA MET A 219 -18.27 5.65 7.00
C MET A 219 -17.55 4.31 7.14
N ARG A 220 -18.14 3.20 6.67
CA ARG A 220 -17.45 1.90 6.60
C ARG A 220 -16.32 1.91 5.58
N VAL A 221 -16.47 2.61 4.46
CA VAL A 221 -15.38 2.78 3.49
C VAL A 221 -14.23 3.54 4.13
N LEU A 222 -14.48 4.70 4.76
CA LEU A 222 -13.45 5.45 5.49
C LEU A 222 -12.75 4.58 6.54
N ASP A 223 -13.53 3.87 7.36
CA ASP A 223 -12.98 2.99 8.40
C ASP A 223 -12.12 1.87 7.82
N SER A 224 -12.54 1.30 6.69
CA SER A 224 -11.76 0.28 5.97
C SER A 224 -10.41 0.85 5.49
N GLN A 225 -10.37 2.09 5.00
CA GLN A 225 -9.11 2.74 4.61
C GLN A 225 -8.22 3.04 5.83
N ILE A 226 -8.79 3.57 6.92
CA ILE A 226 -8.05 3.82 8.17
C ILE A 226 -7.48 2.51 8.73
N VAL A 227 -8.26 1.44 8.76
CA VAL A 227 -7.83 0.11 9.22
C VAL A 227 -6.80 -0.50 8.28
N ALA A 228 -6.86 -0.25 6.97
CA ALA A 228 -5.83 -0.68 6.03
C ALA A 228 -4.47 -0.02 6.33
N CYS A 229 -4.49 1.21 6.85
CA CYS A 229 -3.33 2.02 7.20
C CYS A 229 -3.16 2.21 8.73
N SER A 230 -3.55 1.25 9.57
CA SER A 230 -3.32 1.37 11.02
C SER A 230 -1.83 1.51 11.35
N ASP A 231 -1.47 2.11 12.49
CA ASP A 231 -0.05 2.29 12.90
C ASP A 231 0.74 0.97 12.83
N SER A 232 0.15 -0.11 13.36
CA SER A 232 0.75 -1.44 13.31
C SER A 232 1.05 -1.91 11.88
N LYS A 233 0.12 -1.70 10.93
CA LYS A 233 0.27 -2.12 9.54
C LYS A 233 1.26 -1.25 8.79
N LEU A 234 1.24 0.07 9.01
CA LEU A 234 2.21 0.97 8.39
C LEU A 234 3.63 0.67 8.90
N ASN A 235 3.80 0.40 10.20
CA ASN A 235 5.10 0.04 10.76
C ASN A 235 5.61 -1.32 10.24
N GLU A 236 4.74 -2.33 10.13
CA GLU A 236 5.07 -3.62 9.50
C GLU A 236 5.51 -3.40 8.04
N GLN A 237 4.73 -2.66 7.26
CA GLN A 237 5.04 -2.40 5.85
C GLN A 237 6.32 -1.57 5.69
N LYS A 238 6.53 -0.55 6.52
CA LYS A 238 7.74 0.29 6.51
C LYS A 238 8.98 -0.57 6.70
N SER A 239 8.97 -1.38 7.76
CA SER A 239 10.10 -2.25 8.09
C SER A 239 10.44 -3.23 6.96
N MET A 240 9.42 -3.78 6.31
CA MET A 240 9.58 -4.66 5.15
C MET A 240 10.14 -3.91 3.93
N PHE A 241 9.58 -2.76 3.56
CA PHE A 241 10.06 -1.98 2.41
C PHE A 241 11.47 -1.44 2.63
N GLU A 242 11.83 -1.05 3.85
CA GLU A 242 13.22 -0.69 4.21
C GLU A 242 14.17 -1.89 4.07
N ALA A 243 13.74 -3.09 4.48
CA ALA A 243 14.54 -4.30 4.28
C ALA A 243 14.71 -4.63 2.79
N LEU A 244 13.65 -4.47 1.98
CA LEU A 244 13.72 -4.65 0.54
C LEU A 244 14.62 -3.60 -0.13
N LYS A 245 14.58 -2.34 0.33
CA LYS A 245 15.48 -1.27 -0.15
C LYS A 245 16.95 -1.61 0.10
N LYS A 246 17.28 -2.20 1.26
CA LYS A 246 18.64 -2.72 1.53
C LYS A 246 19.05 -3.87 0.60
N GLU A 247 18.12 -4.76 0.22
CA GLU A 247 18.42 -5.80 -0.76
C GLU A 247 18.61 -5.22 -2.18
N TRP A 248 17.84 -4.19 -2.53
CA TRP A 248 18.03 -3.42 -3.76
C TRP A 248 19.38 -2.72 -3.80
N GLU A 249 19.81 -2.06 -2.72
CA GLU A 249 21.12 -1.38 -2.63
C GLU A 249 22.28 -2.35 -2.88
N LYS A 250 22.20 -3.58 -2.34
CA LYS A 250 23.18 -4.65 -2.61
C LYS A 250 23.18 -5.04 -4.09
N ALA A 251 22.00 -5.25 -4.68
CA ALA A 251 21.86 -5.61 -6.08
C ALA A 251 22.41 -4.51 -7.01
N HIS A 252 22.08 -3.25 -6.72
CA HIS A 252 22.56 -2.10 -7.47
C HIS A 252 24.08 -1.95 -7.36
N ALA A 253 24.68 -2.11 -6.18
CA ALA A 253 26.13 -2.08 -6.02
C ALA A 253 26.83 -3.20 -6.81
N SER A 254 26.31 -4.43 -6.79
CA SER A 254 26.83 -5.54 -7.60
C SER A 254 26.69 -5.28 -9.10
N PHE A 255 25.56 -4.70 -9.54
CA PHE A 255 25.34 -4.30 -10.92
C PHE A 255 26.37 -3.26 -11.38
N SER A 256 26.57 -2.19 -10.61
CA SER A 256 27.54 -1.13 -10.96
C SER A 256 28.96 -1.68 -11.11
N GLN A 257 29.38 -2.59 -10.22
CA GLN A 257 30.68 -3.26 -10.33
C GLN A 257 30.76 -4.14 -11.59
N ALA A 258 29.68 -4.87 -11.92
CA ALA A 258 29.63 -5.71 -13.12
C ALA A 258 29.67 -4.89 -14.41
N LYS A 259 28.92 -3.77 -14.47
CA LYS A 259 28.93 -2.82 -15.58
C LYS A 259 30.35 -2.27 -15.81
N GLU A 260 31.00 -1.76 -14.76
CA GLU A 260 32.37 -1.25 -14.85
C GLU A 260 33.38 -2.31 -15.30
N ALA A 261 33.23 -3.56 -14.85
CA ALA A 261 34.14 -4.65 -15.21
C ALA A 261 34.09 -5.03 -16.70
N VAL A 262 33.01 -4.69 -17.41
CA VAL A 262 32.83 -5.08 -18.81
C VAL A 262 32.88 -3.92 -19.81
N LEU A 263 32.74 -2.67 -19.37
CA LEU A 263 32.69 -1.47 -20.23
C LEU A 263 33.83 -1.36 -21.26
N LYS A 264 35.02 -1.84 -20.90
CA LYS A 264 36.23 -1.75 -21.75
C LYS A 264 36.54 -3.03 -22.51
N LEU A 265 35.71 -4.07 -22.39
CA LEU A 265 35.95 -5.34 -23.07
C LEU A 265 35.54 -5.26 -24.55
N PRO A 266 36.29 -5.90 -25.47
CA PRO A 266 36.00 -5.83 -26.91
C PRO A 266 34.58 -6.32 -27.31
N GLY A 267 34.01 -7.26 -26.54
CA GLY A 267 32.66 -7.79 -26.75
C GLY A 267 31.54 -7.01 -26.04
N TYR A 268 31.84 -5.86 -25.42
CA TYR A 268 30.85 -5.08 -24.67
C TYR A 268 29.69 -4.60 -25.54
N ALA A 269 29.97 -4.14 -26.75
CA ALA A 269 28.96 -3.58 -27.66
C ALA A 269 27.79 -4.55 -27.91
N GLU A 270 28.06 -5.85 -27.99
CA GLU A 270 27.03 -6.87 -28.15
C GLU A 270 26.21 -7.09 -26.89
N ILE A 271 26.81 -7.00 -25.70
CA ILE A 271 26.10 -7.24 -24.43
C ILE A 271 25.48 -5.98 -23.82
N GLN A 272 25.84 -4.79 -24.30
CA GLN A 272 25.35 -3.51 -23.78
C GLN A 272 23.82 -3.48 -23.64
N PRO A 273 23.00 -3.95 -24.60
CA PRO A 273 21.55 -3.96 -24.44
C PRO A 273 21.05 -4.75 -23.23
N ILE A 274 21.77 -5.79 -22.81
CA ILE A 274 21.46 -6.58 -21.60
C ILE A 274 21.76 -5.74 -20.35
N VAL A 275 22.90 -5.06 -20.33
CA VAL A 275 23.31 -4.19 -19.21
C VAL A 275 22.30 -3.05 -19.04
N ASP A 276 21.91 -2.40 -20.13
CA ASP A 276 20.91 -1.32 -20.12
C ASP A 276 19.52 -1.82 -19.68
N ALA A 277 19.17 -3.07 -20.04
CA ALA A 277 17.93 -3.69 -19.59
C ALA A 277 17.94 -3.97 -18.08
N ASP A 278 19.02 -4.53 -17.54
CA ASP A 278 19.15 -4.77 -16.10
C ASP A 278 19.15 -3.46 -15.29
N GLU A 279 19.76 -2.39 -15.80
CA GLU A 279 19.71 -1.05 -15.21
C GLU A 279 18.27 -0.54 -15.11
N LYS A 280 17.48 -0.66 -16.19
CA LYS A 280 16.07 -0.28 -16.20
C LYS A 280 15.23 -1.11 -15.23
N ILE A 281 15.51 -2.41 -15.11
CA ILE A 281 14.82 -3.29 -14.15
C ILE A 281 15.10 -2.83 -12.71
N LEU A 282 16.36 -2.48 -12.40
CA LEU A 282 16.73 -1.94 -11.10
C LEU A 282 16.05 -0.60 -10.82
N LEU A 283 15.95 0.29 -11.80
CA LEU A 283 15.23 1.56 -11.65
C LEU A 283 13.73 1.33 -11.39
N ASN A 284 13.07 0.45 -12.13
CA ASN A 284 11.66 0.12 -11.90
C ASN A 284 11.42 -0.49 -10.50
N ALA A 285 12.35 -1.33 -10.02
CA ALA A 285 12.30 -1.86 -8.66
C ALA A 285 12.50 -0.76 -7.61
N PHE A 286 13.40 0.20 -7.87
CA PHE A 286 13.61 1.35 -6.98
C PHE A 286 12.34 2.20 -6.86
N ASP A 287 11.73 2.57 -7.99
CA ASP A 287 10.52 3.40 -8.02
C ASP A 287 9.37 2.76 -7.20
N LEU A 288 9.21 1.44 -7.28
CA LEU A 288 8.26 0.68 -6.47
C LEU A 288 8.56 0.83 -4.97
N LEU A 289 9.81 0.62 -4.57
CA LEU A 289 10.22 0.64 -3.16
C LEU A 289 10.16 2.04 -2.57
N ASP A 290 10.67 3.02 -3.30
CA ASP A 290 10.71 4.41 -2.89
C ASP A 290 9.31 5.01 -2.83
N GLY A 291 8.49 4.78 -3.86
CA GLY A 291 7.10 5.23 -3.88
C GLY A 291 6.27 4.65 -2.73
N ALA A 292 6.49 3.37 -2.39
CA ALA A 292 5.84 2.78 -1.22
C ALA A 292 6.27 3.45 0.09
N LEU A 293 7.57 3.67 0.30
CA LEU A 293 8.09 4.33 1.51
C LEU A 293 7.60 5.78 1.62
N THR A 294 7.62 6.57 0.55
CA THR A 294 7.10 7.94 0.53
C THR A 294 5.60 7.97 0.85
N THR A 295 4.83 7.00 0.36
CA THR A 295 3.41 6.88 0.69
C THR A 295 3.21 6.59 2.17
N ILE A 296 4.02 5.69 2.76
CA ILE A 296 3.97 5.39 4.20
C ILE A 296 4.33 6.64 5.03
N GLU A 297 5.37 7.37 4.63
CA GLU A 297 5.79 8.61 5.31
C GLU A 297 4.67 9.65 5.28
N SER A 298 4.04 9.86 4.12
CA SER A 298 2.90 10.77 3.98
C SER A 298 1.74 10.37 4.88
N LEU A 299 1.41 9.07 4.94
CA LEU A 299 0.33 8.56 5.81
C LEU A 299 0.69 8.59 7.31
N ASN A 300 1.97 8.60 7.67
CA ASN A 300 2.42 8.76 9.04
C ASN A 300 2.49 10.23 9.48
N ASP A 301 2.68 11.15 8.54
CA ASP A 301 2.64 12.58 8.81
C ASP A 301 1.19 13.02 9.09
N GLY A 302 0.92 13.30 10.37
CA GLY A 302 -0.40 13.72 10.84
C GLY A 302 -0.87 15.08 10.31
N ASP A 303 -0.02 15.84 9.61
CA ASP A 303 -0.39 17.11 9.00
C ASP A 303 -0.85 16.95 7.54
N THR A 304 -0.60 15.80 6.90
CA THR A 304 -1.25 15.43 5.64
C THR A 304 -2.71 15.06 5.84
N ILE A 305 -3.51 15.03 4.76
CA ILE A 305 -4.91 14.64 4.83
C ILE A 305 -5.06 13.18 5.28
N GLY A 306 -4.30 12.27 4.66
CA GLY A 306 -4.32 10.85 5.02
C GLY A 306 -3.87 10.60 6.46
N GLY A 307 -2.75 11.20 6.89
CA GLY A 307 -2.26 11.02 8.25
C GLY A 307 -3.16 11.65 9.30
N SER A 308 -3.72 12.83 9.04
CA SER A 308 -4.69 13.51 9.91
C SER A 308 -5.93 12.66 10.15
N LEU A 309 -6.55 12.10 9.10
CA LEU A 309 -7.76 11.28 9.22
C LEU A 309 -7.50 9.93 9.90
N ARG A 310 -6.37 9.30 9.57
CA ARG A 310 -5.95 8.00 10.11
C ARG A 310 -5.63 8.07 11.60
N ALA A 311 -4.87 9.08 12.01
CA ALA A 311 -4.48 9.30 13.40
C ALA A 311 -5.50 10.11 14.21
N TRP A 312 -6.56 10.61 13.57
CA TRP A 312 -7.52 11.57 14.15
C TRP A 312 -6.85 12.87 14.66
N LYS A 313 -5.67 13.21 14.13
CA LYS A 313 -4.94 14.44 14.49
C LYS A 313 -5.61 15.62 13.79
N ASN A 314 -5.93 16.69 14.52
CA ASN A 314 -6.57 17.90 13.95
C ASN A 314 -7.91 17.64 13.25
N VAL A 315 -8.60 16.56 13.65
CA VAL A 315 -9.92 16.15 13.15
C VAL A 315 -10.88 16.11 14.33
N ALA A 316 -11.83 17.05 14.34
CA ALA A 316 -12.81 17.21 15.41
C ALA A 316 -12.19 17.14 16.82
N ALA A 317 -11.15 17.95 17.03
CA ALA A 317 -10.23 17.85 18.16
C ALA A 317 -10.91 18.00 19.52
N THR A 318 -12.05 18.70 19.61
CA THR A 318 -12.81 18.82 20.85
C THR A 318 -13.91 17.76 20.90
N ALA A 319 -14.66 17.62 19.82
CA ALA A 319 -15.86 16.79 19.83
C ALA A 319 -15.54 15.29 19.96
N PHE A 320 -14.37 14.85 19.50
CA PHE A 320 -13.95 13.44 19.50
C PHE A 320 -12.89 13.10 20.56
N ASP A 321 -12.50 14.06 21.40
CA ASP A 321 -11.59 13.85 22.52
C ASP A 321 -12.35 13.32 23.76
N THR A 322 -12.86 12.09 23.66
CA THR A 322 -13.72 11.50 24.70
C THR A 322 -12.99 10.45 25.56
N GLY A 323 -11.67 10.53 25.71
CA GLY A 323 -10.87 9.83 26.74
C GLY A 323 -10.75 8.29 26.71
N ASP A 324 -11.50 7.55 25.88
CA ASP A 324 -11.52 6.08 25.92
C ASP A 324 -10.68 5.38 24.84
N SER A 325 -10.00 4.29 25.23
CA SER A 325 -9.34 3.37 24.29
C SER A 325 -10.36 2.76 23.32
N ILE A 326 -9.98 2.73 22.05
CA ILE A 326 -10.77 2.21 20.92
C ILE A 326 -10.72 0.67 20.90
N SER A 327 -10.77 0.02 22.07
CA SER A 327 -10.65 -1.44 22.15
C SER A 327 -12.01 -2.11 22.37
N SER A 328 -12.31 -3.03 21.44
CA SER A 328 -13.33 -4.08 21.43
C SER A 328 -14.81 -3.69 21.20
N GLY A 329 -15.32 -4.11 20.04
CA GLY A 329 -16.75 -4.39 19.81
C GLY A 329 -17.61 -3.23 19.29
N GLY A 330 -17.74 -3.08 17.96
CA GLY A 330 -18.91 -2.43 17.35
C GLY A 330 -18.63 -1.30 16.36
N GLY A 331 -18.74 -1.60 15.06
CA GLY A 331 -18.91 -0.63 13.97
C GLY A 331 -17.70 0.24 13.58
N PRO A 332 -17.87 1.24 12.70
CA PRO A 332 -16.81 2.18 12.29
C PRO A 332 -16.33 3.12 13.43
N VAL A 333 -15.04 3.44 13.48
CA VAL A 333 -14.43 4.35 14.50
C VAL A 333 -15.14 5.70 14.53
N TYR A 334 -15.39 6.29 13.36
CA TYR A 334 -16.09 7.57 13.24
C TYR A 334 -17.48 7.52 13.92
N THR A 335 -18.26 6.48 13.64
CA THR A 335 -19.64 6.36 14.15
C THR A 335 -19.65 6.22 15.67
N ARG A 336 -18.67 5.49 16.22
CA ARG A 336 -18.49 5.40 17.67
C ARG A 336 -18.15 6.75 18.29
N ARG A 337 -17.19 7.48 17.71
CA ARG A 337 -16.78 8.81 18.19
C ARG A 337 -17.94 9.80 18.14
N LEU A 338 -18.69 9.84 17.03
CA LEU A 338 -19.90 10.66 16.91
C LEU A 338 -20.94 10.31 17.98
N ARG A 339 -21.19 9.03 18.24
CA ARG A 339 -22.15 8.61 19.28
C ARG A 339 -21.72 9.09 20.67
N LYS A 340 -20.45 8.92 21.03
CA LYS A 340 -19.92 9.38 22.33
C LYS A 340 -20.02 10.90 22.46
N SER A 341 -19.64 11.62 21.41
CA SER A 341 -19.75 13.07 21.33
C SER A 341 -21.19 13.55 21.54
N LEU A 342 -22.16 12.91 20.90
CA LEU A 342 -23.58 13.23 21.09
C LEU A 342 -24.06 12.94 22.52
N THR A 343 -23.60 11.84 23.14
CA THR A 343 -23.91 11.55 24.56
C THR A 343 -23.34 12.64 25.48
N GLU A 344 -22.13 13.12 25.20
CA GLU A 344 -21.50 14.18 25.99
C GLU A 344 -22.25 15.51 25.89
N LEU A 345 -22.74 15.88 24.69
CA LEU A 345 -23.62 17.05 24.54
C LEU A 345 -24.88 16.98 25.40
N ARG A 346 -25.49 15.78 25.51
CA ARG A 346 -26.64 15.57 26.40
C ARG A 346 -26.27 15.76 27.87
N ARG A 347 -25.09 15.27 28.26
CA ARG A 347 -24.57 15.41 29.62
C ARG A 347 -24.37 16.89 29.97
N ILE A 348 -23.67 17.63 29.11
CA ILE A 348 -23.42 19.08 29.27
C ILE A 348 -24.74 19.87 29.35
N TRP A 349 -25.72 19.51 28.52
CA TRP A 349 -27.04 20.11 28.58
C TRP A 349 -27.73 19.85 29.92
N ASN A 350 -27.82 18.59 30.34
CA ASN A 350 -28.48 18.21 31.58
C ASN A 350 -27.83 18.87 32.80
N ASP A 351 -26.51 19.01 32.83
CA ASP A 351 -25.80 19.74 33.88
C ASP A 351 -26.21 21.21 33.94
N SER A 352 -26.51 21.82 32.79
CA SER A 352 -26.96 23.22 32.68
C SER A 352 -28.43 23.34 33.12
N VAL A 353 -29.28 22.42 32.70
CA VAL A 353 -30.70 22.35 33.09
C VAL A 353 -30.83 22.17 34.59
N VAL A 354 -30.12 21.22 35.21
CA VAL A 354 -30.18 20.98 36.66
C VAL A 354 -29.80 22.24 37.44
N HIS A 355 -28.77 22.96 37.00
CA HIS A 355 -28.39 24.21 37.64
C HIS A 355 -29.51 25.26 37.59
N LEU A 356 -30.13 25.42 36.42
CA LEU A 356 -31.20 26.39 36.21
C LEU A 356 -32.50 26.00 36.91
N ASP A 357 -32.87 24.72 36.92
CA ASP A 357 -34.04 24.21 37.65
C ASP A 357 -33.89 24.38 39.16
N VAL A 358 -32.68 24.26 39.71
CA VAL A 358 -32.43 24.57 41.12
C VAL A 358 -32.61 26.07 41.41
N ALA A 359 -32.18 26.93 40.48
CA ALA A 359 -32.24 28.38 40.65
C ALA A 359 -33.66 28.97 40.46
N TYR A 360 -34.45 28.40 39.54
CA TYR A 360 -35.72 28.98 39.09
C TYR A 360 -36.92 28.05 39.25
N GLY A 361 -36.72 26.78 39.64
CA GLY A 361 -37.77 25.79 39.82
C GLY A 361 -38.88 26.28 40.74
N GLY A 362 -40.12 26.28 40.23
CA GLY A 362 -41.30 26.79 40.94
C GLY A 362 -41.61 28.26 40.71
N SER A 363 -40.77 28.99 39.96
CA SER A 363 -41.08 30.37 39.54
C SER A 363 -42.18 30.42 38.49
N GLN A 364 -43.03 31.45 38.53
CA GLN A 364 -44.10 31.63 37.56
C GLN A 364 -43.52 31.80 36.14
N GLY A 365 -43.95 30.94 35.20
CA GLY A 365 -43.46 30.96 33.82
C GLY A 365 -42.14 30.22 33.59
N TRP A 366 -41.56 29.58 34.61
CA TRP A 366 -40.46 28.62 34.44
C TRP A 366 -40.98 27.29 33.89
N HIS A 367 -40.28 26.76 32.89
CA HIS A 367 -40.57 25.45 32.30
C HIS A 367 -39.36 24.55 32.49
N THR A 368 -39.57 23.36 33.06
CA THR A 368 -38.51 22.37 33.18
C THR A 368 -38.04 21.94 31.79
N MET A 369 -36.81 22.32 31.45
CA MET A 369 -36.18 21.99 30.17
C MET A 369 -35.91 20.48 30.13
N LYS A 370 -36.30 19.80 29.04
CA LYS A 370 -36.08 18.37 28.85
C LYS A 370 -35.12 18.09 27.69
N TYR A 371 -34.48 16.93 27.74
CA TYR A 371 -33.81 16.31 26.60
C TYR A 371 -34.79 15.41 25.84
#